data_AF-A0AAN6MVB6-F1
#
_entry.id   AF-A0AAN6MVB6-F1
#
_cell.length_a   1.000
_cell.length_b   1.000
_cell.length_c   1.000
_cell.angle_alpha   90.00
_cell.angle_beta   90.00
_cell.angle_gamma   90.00
#
_symmetry.space_group_name_H-M   'P 1'
#
loop_
_entity.id
_entity.type
_entity.pdbx_description
1 polymer ?
#
loop_
_entity_poly.entity_id
_entity_poly.type
_entity_poly.pdbx_seq_one_letter_code
_entity_poly.pdbx_strand_id
1 'polypeptide(L)'
;RTISFAEVYQNGNAQYKHMIVEHPLYSGDFYILKCDEHGVHFKQNPLAGAAKHLHSSQHGHISKEYATALKFLGYRVVDCDAQLAINNNSVAKKAFAEGYEPLNLNKRSKPVPISLISYADSPRSGNFVSGFSVSLPPWKLPKGIAPGELYLCYWAREKRHYAILTLPWGDLSCAGMQGTLSDTGLLAKAPKCYSLNGKPLQITGWAEGYEDDGPLVSERVYAVMYFDQKQ
;
A
#
# COMPACT_ATOMS: atom_id res chain seq x y z
N ARG A 1 9.42 -18.58 -0.63
CA ARG A 1 10.47 -18.50 -1.68
C ARG A 1 11.62 -17.66 -1.13
N THR A 2 12.85 -17.86 -1.60
CA THR A 2 14.04 -17.15 -1.10
C THR A 2 14.87 -16.58 -2.24
N ILE A 3 15.68 -15.56 -1.95
CA ILE A 3 16.66 -14.93 -2.84
C ILE A 3 17.81 -14.38 -1.98
N SER A 4 19.06 -14.40 -2.43
CA SER A 4 20.16 -13.83 -1.64
C SER A 4 20.23 -12.30 -1.74
N PHE A 5 20.76 -11.63 -0.73
CA PHE A 5 21.01 -10.18 -0.81
C PHE A 5 21.91 -9.82 -2.00
N ALA A 6 22.93 -10.62 -2.27
CA ALA A 6 23.85 -10.40 -3.39
C ALA A 6 23.10 -10.41 -4.75
N GLU A 7 22.15 -11.33 -4.93
CA GLU A 7 21.32 -11.40 -6.14
C GLU A 7 20.33 -10.23 -6.27
N VAL A 8 19.80 -9.74 -5.15
CA VAL A 8 18.90 -8.56 -5.13
C VAL A 8 19.67 -7.26 -5.42
N TYR A 9 20.83 -7.10 -4.79
CA TYR A 9 21.58 -5.85 -4.81
C TYR A 9 22.48 -5.72 -6.04
N GLN A 10 23.21 -6.79 -6.40
CA GLN A 10 24.20 -6.84 -7.51
C GLN A 10 25.12 -5.61 -7.54
N ASN A 11 25.70 -5.25 -6.38
CA ASN A 11 26.55 -4.06 -6.20
C ASN A 11 25.86 -2.75 -6.64
N GLY A 12 24.55 -2.65 -6.46
CA GLY A 12 23.74 -1.51 -6.88
C GLY A 12 23.36 -1.53 -8.36
N ASN A 13 23.80 -2.51 -9.14
CA ASN A 13 23.61 -2.59 -10.59
C ASN A 13 22.51 -3.58 -11.03
N ALA A 14 21.71 -4.09 -10.09
CA ALA A 14 20.64 -5.03 -10.40
C ALA A 14 19.70 -4.49 -11.50
N GLN A 15 19.36 -5.33 -12.47
CA GLN A 15 18.44 -5.00 -13.58
C GLN A 15 17.09 -4.51 -13.06
N TYR A 16 16.58 -5.16 -12.02
CA TYR A 16 15.33 -4.80 -11.36
C TYR A 16 15.61 -4.22 -9.97
N LYS A 17 15.25 -2.94 -9.78
CA LYS A 17 15.36 -2.29 -8.47
C LYS A 17 14.18 -2.67 -7.60
N HIS A 18 14.46 -3.41 -6.54
CA HIS A 18 13.49 -3.82 -5.55
C HIS A 18 13.65 -3.04 -4.25
N MET A 19 12.52 -2.67 -3.66
CA MET A 19 12.49 -2.30 -2.25
C MET A 19 12.48 -3.57 -1.40
N ILE A 20 13.41 -3.66 -0.45
CA ILE A 20 13.44 -4.68 0.60
C ILE A 20 12.63 -4.16 1.79
N VAL A 21 11.65 -4.94 2.23
CA VAL A 21 10.79 -4.64 3.38
C VAL A 21 10.98 -5.68 4.46
N GLU A 22 11.02 -5.25 5.71
CA GLU A 22 10.99 -6.17 6.84
C GLU A 22 9.54 -6.49 7.18
N HIS A 23 9.20 -7.78 7.34
CA HIS A 23 7.85 -8.18 7.75
C HIS A 23 7.81 -9.54 8.46
N PRO A 24 7.20 -9.64 9.67
CA PRO A 24 6.68 -8.53 10.46
C PRO A 24 7.80 -7.57 10.91
N LEU A 25 7.45 -6.35 11.31
CA LEU A 25 8.46 -5.36 11.74
C LEU A 25 9.29 -5.92 12.91
N TYR A 26 10.60 -5.63 12.92
CA TYR A 26 11.56 -6.09 13.93
C TYR A 26 11.75 -7.61 14.03
N SER A 27 11.33 -8.37 13.01
CA SER A 27 11.56 -9.82 12.95
C SER A 27 12.97 -10.19 12.50
N GLY A 28 13.69 -9.28 11.86
CA GLY A 28 14.90 -9.58 11.10
C GLY A 28 14.63 -10.33 9.79
N ASP A 29 13.36 -10.53 9.41
CA ASP A 29 13.00 -11.17 8.15
C ASP A 29 12.71 -10.14 7.06
N PHE A 30 13.56 -10.14 6.04
CA PHE A 30 13.52 -9.21 4.92
C PHE A 30 12.92 -9.86 3.69
N TYR A 31 12.16 -9.10 2.90
CA TYR A 31 11.45 -9.58 1.73
C TYR A 31 11.52 -8.57 0.58
N ILE A 32 11.62 -9.07 -0.64
CA ILE A 32 11.16 -8.33 -1.83
C ILE A 32 9.82 -8.91 -2.28
N LEU A 33 9.04 -8.11 -3.01
CA LEU A 33 7.84 -8.60 -3.68
C LEU A 33 7.96 -8.43 -5.19
N LYS A 34 7.54 -9.46 -5.93
CA LYS A 34 7.39 -9.46 -7.39
C LYS A 34 6.40 -10.52 -7.83
N CYS A 35 5.80 -10.34 -9.00
CA CYS A 35 4.98 -11.35 -9.65
C CYS A 35 5.66 -11.83 -10.91
N ASP A 36 6.14 -13.08 -10.90
CA ASP A 36 6.80 -13.69 -12.05
C ASP A 36 5.79 -14.09 -13.14
N GLU A 37 4.57 -14.52 -12.76
CA GLU A 37 3.49 -14.88 -13.70
C GLU A 37 3.15 -13.74 -14.65
N HIS A 38 3.17 -12.51 -14.15
CA HIS A 38 2.78 -11.31 -14.89
C HIS A 38 3.94 -10.36 -15.20
N GLY A 39 5.18 -10.74 -14.85
CA GLY A 39 6.37 -9.90 -15.02
C GLY A 39 6.22 -8.51 -14.38
N VAL A 40 5.73 -8.46 -13.14
CA VAL A 40 5.48 -7.22 -12.40
C VAL A 40 6.46 -7.08 -11.25
N HIS A 41 7.21 -5.98 -11.27
CA HIS A 41 8.09 -5.54 -10.19
C HIS A 41 7.49 -4.27 -9.57
N PHE A 42 7.48 -4.19 -8.24
CA PHE A 42 6.85 -3.07 -7.53
C PHE A 42 7.85 -1.95 -7.21
N LYS A 43 7.35 -0.71 -7.15
CA LYS A 43 8.15 0.50 -6.83
C LYS A 43 8.34 0.70 -5.32
N GLN A 44 8.17 1.94 -4.81
CA GLN A 44 8.45 2.35 -3.44
C GLN A 44 7.64 1.57 -2.39
N ASN A 45 6.41 1.16 -2.72
CA ASN A 45 5.48 0.50 -1.79
C ASN A 45 5.17 -0.94 -2.24
N PRO A 46 6.11 -1.89 -2.08
CA PRO A 46 5.99 -3.22 -2.67
C PRO A 46 4.86 -4.05 -2.04
N LEU A 47 4.59 -3.93 -0.74
CA LEU A 47 3.48 -4.64 -0.08
C LEU A 47 2.11 -4.19 -0.62
N ALA A 48 1.86 -2.88 -0.63
CA ALA A 48 0.62 -2.32 -1.16
C ALA A 48 0.46 -2.59 -2.68
N GLY A 49 1.56 -2.47 -3.44
CA GLY A 49 1.58 -2.79 -4.86
C GLY A 49 1.23 -4.26 -5.14
N ALA A 50 1.82 -5.17 -4.38
CA ALA A 50 1.57 -6.61 -4.45
C ALA A 50 0.15 -6.99 -4.06
N ALA A 51 -0.35 -6.48 -2.93
CA ALA A 51 -1.73 -6.68 -2.49
C ALA A 51 -2.74 -6.19 -3.54
N LYS A 52 -2.50 -5.00 -4.12
CA LYS A 52 -3.34 -4.47 -5.20
C LYS A 52 -3.28 -5.35 -6.45
N HIS A 53 -2.11 -5.88 -6.78
CA HIS A 53 -1.94 -6.76 -7.93
C HIS A 53 -2.63 -8.12 -7.74
N LEU A 54 -2.51 -8.75 -6.57
CA LEU A 54 -3.25 -9.97 -6.25
C LEU A 54 -4.76 -9.78 -6.28
N HIS A 55 -5.23 -8.59 -5.92
CA HIS A 55 -6.64 -8.26 -6.02
C HIS A 55 -7.10 -7.91 -7.44
N SER A 56 -6.22 -7.99 -8.44
CA SER A 56 -6.63 -7.86 -9.83
C SER A 56 -7.33 -9.12 -10.33
N SER A 57 -8.07 -8.99 -11.44
CA SER A 57 -8.74 -10.12 -12.08
C SER A 57 -7.77 -11.22 -12.50
N GLN A 58 -6.51 -10.88 -12.79
CA GLN A 58 -5.44 -11.81 -13.16
C GLN A 58 -5.14 -12.84 -12.05
N HIS A 59 -5.48 -12.52 -10.82
CA HIS A 59 -5.31 -13.39 -9.65
C HIS A 59 -6.65 -13.68 -8.96
N GLY A 60 -7.77 -13.55 -9.66
CA GLY A 60 -9.09 -13.95 -9.12
C GLY A 60 -9.53 -13.15 -7.88
N HIS A 61 -9.09 -11.89 -7.75
CA HIS A 61 -9.45 -11.01 -6.63
C HIS A 61 -9.04 -11.54 -5.24
N ILE A 62 -7.86 -12.16 -5.15
CA ILE A 62 -7.24 -12.54 -3.88
C ILE A 62 -7.19 -11.34 -2.90
N SER A 63 -7.23 -11.62 -1.59
CA SER A 63 -7.33 -10.60 -0.54
C SER A 63 -6.22 -9.55 -0.63
N LYS A 64 -6.53 -8.31 -0.21
CA LYS A 64 -5.57 -7.18 -0.17
C LYS A 64 -4.69 -7.17 1.09
N GLU A 65 -4.65 -8.26 1.84
CA GLU A 65 -3.87 -8.33 3.07
C GLU A 65 -2.37 -8.49 2.75
N TYR A 66 -1.51 -7.89 3.56
CA TYR A 66 -0.07 -7.98 3.39
C TYR A 66 0.48 -9.38 3.66
N ALA A 67 -0.13 -10.13 4.59
CA ALA A 67 0.21 -11.53 4.82
C ALA A 67 -0.03 -12.36 3.54
N THR A 68 -1.13 -12.11 2.84
CA THR A 68 -1.47 -12.72 1.55
C THR A 68 -0.49 -12.28 0.46
N ALA A 69 -0.16 -11.00 0.39
CA ALA A 69 0.85 -10.48 -0.55
C ALA A 69 2.22 -11.15 -0.38
N LEU A 70 2.68 -11.33 0.86
CA LEU A 70 3.94 -12.02 1.15
C LEU A 70 3.86 -13.52 0.86
N LYS A 71 2.74 -14.16 1.21
CA LYS A 71 2.52 -15.59 0.94
C LYS A 71 2.60 -15.89 -0.56
N PHE A 72 1.98 -15.05 -1.40
CA PHE A 72 1.87 -15.31 -2.83
C PHE A 72 2.96 -14.65 -3.68
N LEU A 73 3.52 -13.50 -3.30
CA LEU A 73 4.46 -12.72 -4.12
C LEU A 73 5.79 -12.41 -3.40
N GLY A 74 5.92 -12.80 -2.13
CA GLY A 74 7.10 -12.56 -1.31
C GLY A 74 8.26 -13.51 -1.61
N TYR A 75 9.45 -12.93 -1.69
CA TYR A 75 10.73 -13.63 -1.69
C TYR A 75 11.52 -13.18 -0.47
N ARG A 76 11.78 -14.10 0.46
CA ARG A 76 12.61 -13.82 1.64
C ARG A 76 14.05 -13.61 1.20
N VAL A 77 14.63 -12.49 1.58
CA VAL A 77 16.01 -12.14 1.27
C VAL A 77 16.92 -12.77 2.32
N VAL A 78 17.65 -13.82 1.95
CA VAL A 78 18.65 -14.45 2.82
C VAL A 78 19.96 -13.65 2.78
N ASP A 79 20.77 -13.78 3.82
CA ASP A 79 22.02 -13.02 4.00
C ASP A 79 21.82 -11.49 3.95
N CYS A 80 20.66 -11.05 4.43
CA CYS A 80 20.27 -9.65 4.50
C CYS A 80 20.03 -9.25 5.95
N ASP A 81 20.56 -8.09 6.33
CA ASP A 81 20.29 -7.42 7.59
C ASP A 81 19.68 -6.03 7.34
N ALA A 82 19.34 -5.33 8.43
CA ALA A 82 18.74 -4.00 8.35
C ALA A 82 19.63 -2.98 7.61
N GLN A 83 20.95 -3.02 7.78
CA GLN A 83 21.87 -2.09 7.11
C GLN A 83 21.95 -2.38 5.61
N LEU A 84 22.04 -3.64 5.23
CA LEU A 84 22.02 -4.09 3.84
C LEU A 84 20.68 -3.71 3.16
N ALA A 85 19.56 -3.91 3.85
CA ALA A 85 18.24 -3.49 3.37
C ALA A 85 18.16 -1.96 3.17
N ILE A 86 18.65 -1.16 4.12
CA ILE A 86 18.73 0.30 4.00
C ILE A 86 19.59 0.71 2.81
N ASN A 87 20.78 0.10 2.65
CA ASN A 87 21.69 0.39 1.55
C ASN A 87 21.05 0.11 0.20
N ASN A 88 20.48 -1.08 0.02
CA ASN A 88 19.75 -1.42 -1.20
C ASN A 88 18.58 -0.45 -1.48
N ASN A 89 17.78 -0.16 -0.45
CA ASN A 89 16.63 0.73 -0.57
C ASN A 89 17.02 2.16 -0.92
N SER A 90 18.19 2.64 -0.46
CA SER A 90 18.72 3.95 -0.83
C SER A 90 19.01 4.02 -2.34
N VAL A 91 19.63 2.97 -2.90
CA VAL A 91 19.94 2.86 -4.33
C VAL A 91 18.66 2.72 -5.15
N ALA A 92 17.71 1.90 -4.72
CA ALA A 92 16.42 1.75 -5.39
C ALA A 92 15.62 3.06 -5.42
N LYS A 93 15.53 3.77 -4.28
CA LYS A 93 14.87 5.08 -4.18
C LYS A 93 15.51 6.12 -5.10
N LYS A 94 16.85 6.17 -5.12
CA LYS A 94 17.59 7.08 -6.01
C LYS A 94 17.29 6.78 -7.47
N ALA A 95 17.34 5.51 -7.88
CA ALA A 95 16.98 5.11 -9.25
C ALA A 95 15.55 5.53 -9.62
N PHE A 96 14.57 5.34 -8.72
CA PHE A 96 13.19 5.78 -8.96
C PHE A 96 13.07 7.30 -9.11
N ALA A 97 13.83 8.08 -8.34
CA ALA A 97 13.87 9.54 -8.44
C ALA A 97 14.54 10.00 -9.75
N GLU A 98 15.51 9.24 -10.25
CA GLU A 98 16.18 9.46 -11.54
C GLU A 98 15.37 8.98 -12.75
N GLY A 99 14.16 8.45 -12.52
CA GLY A 99 13.21 8.08 -13.58
C GLY A 99 13.22 6.59 -13.96
N TYR A 100 13.91 5.73 -13.22
CA TYR A 100 13.79 4.29 -13.41
C TYR A 100 12.36 3.81 -13.13
N GLU A 101 11.75 3.13 -14.09
CA GLU A 101 10.45 2.49 -13.96
C GLU A 101 10.61 0.96 -13.90
N PRO A 102 10.20 0.29 -12.80
CA PRO A 102 10.20 -1.16 -12.72
C PRO A 102 9.36 -1.79 -13.83
N LEU A 103 9.80 -2.98 -14.27
CA LEU A 103 9.08 -3.76 -15.26
C LEU A 103 7.65 -4.04 -14.79
N ASN A 104 6.70 -3.71 -15.65
CA ASN A 104 5.30 -4.04 -15.47
C ASN A 104 4.73 -4.33 -16.85
N LEU A 105 4.68 -5.62 -17.22
CA LEU A 105 4.19 -6.04 -18.53
C LEU A 105 2.71 -5.67 -18.75
N ASN A 106 1.92 -5.51 -17.68
CA ASN A 106 0.53 -5.04 -17.78
C ASN A 106 0.40 -3.58 -18.27
N LYS A 107 1.45 -2.76 -18.18
CA LYS A 107 1.46 -1.38 -18.74
C LYS A 107 1.76 -1.35 -20.24
N ARG A 108 2.21 -2.45 -20.84
CA ARG A 108 2.62 -2.50 -22.26
C ARG A 108 1.44 -2.64 -23.24
N SER A 109 0.19 -2.44 -22.79
CA SER A 109 -1.02 -2.51 -23.61
C SER A 109 -1.24 -1.33 -24.60
N LYS A 110 -0.23 -0.49 -24.85
CA LYS A 110 -0.21 0.30 -26.08
C LYS A 110 0.45 -0.56 -27.16
N PRO A 111 -0.18 -0.80 -28.33
CA PRO A 111 0.40 -1.64 -29.35
C PRO A 111 1.71 -1.00 -29.83
N VAL A 112 2.84 -1.58 -29.41
CA VAL A 112 4.14 -1.28 -30.00
C VAL A 112 4.25 -2.18 -31.24
N PRO A 113 4.64 -1.64 -32.41
CA PRO A 113 4.75 -2.43 -33.63
C PRO A 113 5.67 -3.63 -33.40
N ILE A 114 5.19 -4.78 -33.87
CA ILE A 114 5.88 -6.07 -33.87
C ILE A 114 7.10 -5.95 -34.78
N SER A 115 8.24 -5.49 -34.25
CA SER A 115 9.53 -5.57 -34.93
C SER A 115 10.70 -5.97 -34.01
N LEU A 116 10.43 -6.30 -32.74
CA LEU A 116 11.49 -6.68 -31.77
C LEU A 116 11.23 -7.98 -31.00
N ILE A 117 10.35 -8.85 -31.50
CA ILE A 117 10.23 -10.22 -30.97
C ILE A 117 10.71 -11.19 -32.04
N SER A 118 12.02 -11.41 -32.09
CA SER A 118 12.61 -12.59 -32.69
C SER A 118 12.91 -13.57 -31.57
N TYR A 119 12.02 -14.53 -31.32
CA TYR A 119 12.38 -15.91 -30.97
C TYR A 119 11.21 -16.80 -31.37
N ALA A 120 11.59 -17.93 -31.97
CA ALA A 120 10.80 -18.77 -32.83
C ALA A 120 9.76 -19.64 -32.11
N ASP A 121 8.87 -20.17 -32.96
CA ASP A 121 8.01 -21.34 -32.82
C ASP A 121 6.65 -21.23 -32.08
N SER A 122 5.64 -21.17 -32.95
CA SER A 122 4.20 -21.44 -32.85
C SER A 122 3.87 -22.92 -32.49
N PRO A 123 2.59 -23.41 -32.45
CA PRO A 123 1.29 -22.73 -32.57
C PRO A 123 0.11 -23.29 -31.70
N ARG A 124 -1.02 -22.56 -31.72
CA ARG A 124 -2.42 -23.01 -32.01
C ARG A 124 -3.52 -22.60 -31.02
N SER A 125 -4.36 -21.72 -31.56
CA SER A 125 -5.83 -21.78 -31.70
C SER A 125 -6.75 -21.66 -30.48
N GLY A 126 -7.70 -20.72 -30.60
CA GLY A 126 -8.93 -20.74 -29.82
C GLY A 126 -9.68 -19.42 -29.89
N ASN A 127 -10.45 -19.20 -30.96
CA ASN A 127 -11.48 -18.16 -31.05
C ASN A 127 -12.52 -18.34 -29.93
N PHE A 128 -12.93 -17.26 -29.25
CA PHE A 128 -14.33 -17.11 -28.87
C PHE A 128 -14.74 -15.64 -28.71
N VAL A 129 -16.04 -15.46 -28.89
CA VAL A 129 -16.79 -14.32 -29.41
C VAL A 129 -17.05 -13.19 -28.42
N SER A 130 -17.33 -12.06 -29.05
CA SER A 130 -18.01 -10.86 -28.56
C SER A 130 -19.18 -11.09 -27.61
N GLY A 131 -19.33 -10.16 -26.67
CA GLY A 131 -20.62 -9.77 -26.11
C GLY A 131 -20.57 -9.66 -24.61
N PHE A 132 -20.47 -8.43 -24.11
CA PHE A 132 -21.35 -7.85 -23.08
C PHE A 132 -20.89 -6.41 -22.86
N SER A 133 -21.69 -5.47 -23.36
CA SER A 133 -21.63 -4.09 -22.91
C SER A 133 -22.05 -4.09 -21.43
N VAL A 134 -21.10 -3.92 -20.53
CA VAL A 134 -21.38 -3.52 -19.17
C VAL A 134 -20.86 -2.10 -19.04
N SER A 135 -21.80 -1.17 -19.00
CA SER A 135 -21.56 0.20 -18.55
C SER A 135 -20.87 0.16 -17.18
N LEU A 136 -19.57 0.46 -17.17
CA LEU A 136 -18.83 0.66 -15.92
C LEU A 136 -19.31 1.96 -15.27
N PRO A 137 -19.66 1.98 -13.98
CA PRO A 137 -19.78 3.23 -13.26
C PRO A 137 -18.37 3.82 -13.01
N PRO A 138 -18.25 5.14 -12.88
CA PRO A 138 -16.97 5.84 -12.83
C PRO A 138 -16.30 5.65 -11.46
N TRP A 139 -15.01 5.27 -11.47
CA TRP A 139 -13.96 5.39 -10.43
C TRP A 139 -14.37 5.65 -8.96
N LYS A 140 -13.84 4.83 -8.02
CA LYS A 140 -13.68 5.23 -6.61
C LYS A 140 -12.25 4.95 -6.13
N LEU A 141 -11.55 6.02 -5.74
CA LEU A 141 -10.25 6.04 -5.07
C LEU A 141 -10.27 5.17 -3.78
N PRO A 142 -9.12 4.80 -3.19
CA PRO A 142 -9.11 4.16 -1.87
C PRO A 142 -9.86 5.05 -0.89
N LYS A 143 -10.95 4.52 -0.34
CA LYS A 143 -11.82 5.21 0.61
C LYS A 143 -11.13 5.32 1.98
N GLY A 144 -10.40 6.42 2.21
CA GLY A 144 -10.06 6.94 3.55
C GLY A 144 -8.84 6.37 4.30
N ILE A 145 -8.64 6.91 5.51
CA ILE A 145 -7.65 6.49 6.53
C ILE A 145 -8.26 5.36 7.38
N ALA A 146 -7.49 4.31 7.71
CA ALA A 146 -7.95 3.16 8.48
C ALA A 146 -7.64 3.33 9.99
N PRO A 147 -8.59 2.98 10.89
CA PRO A 147 -8.34 2.98 12.33
C PRO A 147 -7.28 1.98 12.78
N GLY A 148 -6.50 2.31 13.81
CA GLY A 148 -5.45 1.46 14.37
C GLY A 148 -4.16 1.42 13.54
N GLU A 149 -4.13 2.11 12.41
CA GLU A 149 -2.97 2.12 11.51
C GLU A 149 -2.08 3.35 11.73
N LEU A 150 -0.78 3.15 11.55
CA LEU A 150 0.23 4.21 11.62
C LEU A 150 0.42 4.88 10.25
N TYR A 151 0.43 6.21 10.27
CA TYR A 151 0.68 7.03 9.10
C TYR A 151 1.82 8.02 9.37
N LEU A 152 2.54 8.39 8.33
CA LEU A 152 3.51 9.48 8.41
C LEU A 152 2.79 10.79 8.04
N CYS A 153 2.67 11.70 8.99
CA CYS A 153 2.04 13.01 8.78
C CYS A 153 3.10 14.12 8.77
N TYR A 154 2.98 15.08 7.86
CA TYR A 154 3.81 16.28 7.85
C TYR A 154 3.14 17.42 8.62
N TRP A 155 3.78 17.86 9.70
CA TRP A 155 3.33 18.99 10.51
C TRP A 155 3.96 20.29 10.03
N ALA A 156 3.21 21.08 9.26
CA ALA A 156 3.72 22.27 8.58
C ALA A 156 4.31 23.32 9.54
N ARG A 157 3.71 23.51 10.72
CA ARG A 157 4.17 24.49 11.72
C ARG A 157 5.61 24.20 12.18
N GLU A 158 5.96 22.92 12.25
CA GLU A 158 7.23 22.47 12.83
C GLU A 158 8.19 21.96 11.76
N LYS A 159 7.74 21.90 10.50
CA LYS A 159 8.47 21.36 9.34
C LYS A 159 9.03 19.97 9.63
N ARG A 160 8.26 19.14 10.34
CA ARG A 160 8.66 17.81 10.81
C ARG A 160 7.60 16.77 10.44
N HIS A 161 8.08 15.54 10.24
CA HIS A 161 7.19 14.40 10.07
C HIS A 161 7.00 13.71 11.41
N TYR A 162 5.76 13.37 11.73
CA TYR A 162 5.37 12.60 12.90
C TYR A 162 4.73 11.29 12.45
N ALA A 163 5.07 10.21 13.15
CA ALA A 163 4.26 9.01 13.11
C ALA A 163 2.98 9.28 13.90
N ILE A 164 1.85 9.16 13.23
CA ILE A 164 0.52 9.32 13.81
C ILE A 164 -0.19 7.97 13.78
N LEU A 165 -0.93 7.63 14.82
CA LEU A 165 -1.79 6.46 14.88
C LEU A 165 -3.24 6.93 14.78
N THR A 166 -4.01 6.37 13.85
CA THR A 166 -5.41 6.73 13.67
C THR A 166 -6.25 6.05 14.73
N LEU A 167 -7.13 6.80 15.41
CA LEU A 167 -7.99 6.26 16.46
C LEU A 167 -9.32 5.76 15.87
N PRO A 168 -9.81 4.58 16.30
CA PRO A 168 -11.16 4.14 15.96
C PRO A 168 -12.22 5.00 16.65
N TRP A 169 -13.43 4.99 16.10
CA TRP A 169 -14.57 5.72 16.69
C TRP A 169 -15.10 5.09 17.99
N GLY A 170 -14.88 3.79 18.16
CA GLY A 170 -15.36 3.01 19.30
C GLY A 170 -14.21 2.63 20.23
N ASP A 171 -14.08 1.33 20.46
CA ASP A 171 -13.06 0.74 21.31
C ASP A 171 -11.64 0.96 20.77
N LEU A 172 -10.72 1.37 21.64
CA LEU A 172 -9.34 1.75 21.28
C LEU A 172 -8.34 0.58 21.34
N SER A 173 -8.79 -0.67 21.54
CA SER A 173 -7.87 -1.82 21.66
C SER A 173 -7.03 -2.04 20.42
N CYS A 174 -7.54 -1.72 19.22
CA CYS A 174 -6.76 -1.80 17.98
C CYS A 174 -5.65 -0.75 17.89
N ALA A 175 -5.72 0.30 18.72
CA ALA A 175 -4.67 1.29 18.91
C ALA A 175 -3.77 0.97 20.12
N GLY A 176 -3.92 -0.21 20.74
CA GLY A 176 -3.16 -0.63 21.92
C GLY A 176 -3.53 0.12 23.20
N MET A 177 -4.70 0.75 23.26
CA MET A 177 -5.19 1.52 24.41
C MET A 177 -6.47 0.90 24.98
N GLN A 178 -6.70 1.12 26.28
CA GLN A 178 -7.95 0.75 26.93
C GLN A 178 -8.96 1.90 26.83
N GLY A 179 -10.25 1.55 26.77
CA GLY A 179 -11.36 2.52 26.70
C GLY A 179 -11.78 2.84 25.26
N THR A 180 -12.58 3.89 25.12
CA THR A 180 -13.20 4.32 23.87
C THR A 180 -12.76 5.71 23.47
N LEU A 181 -12.99 6.11 22.22
CA LEU A 181 -12.69 7.47 21.77
C LEU A 181 -13.41 8.54 22.62
N SER A 182 -14.62 8.25 23.10
CA SER A 182 -15.38 9.15 23.97
C SER A 182 -14.66 9.43 25.30
N ASP A 183 -13.87 8.47 25.80
CA ASP A 183 -13.14 8.59 27.07
C ASP A 183 -11.92 9.52 26.96
N THR A 184 -11.45 9.81 25.73
CA THR A 184 -10.29 10.67 25.48
C THR A 184 -10.60 12.17 25.62
N GLY A 185 -11.88 12.55 25.65
CA GLY A 185 -12.32 13.94 25.61
C GLY A 185 -12.21 14.63 24.23
N LEU A 186 -11.69 13.95 23.19
CA LEU A 186 -11.57 14.50 21.83
C LEU A 186 -12.93 14.90 21.22
N LEU A 187 -14.02 14.23 21.63
CA LEU A 187 -15.37 14.51 21.16
C LEU A 187 -15.99 15.79 21.76
N ALA A 188 -15.38 16.40 22.78
CA ALA A 188 -15.86 17.66 23.35
C ALA A 188 -15.81 18.84 22.34
N LYS A 189 -14.90 18.76 21.36
CA LYS A 189 -14.79 19.70 20.23
C LYS A 189 -14.66 18.94 18.91
N ALA A 190 -15.57 17.99 18.69
CA ALA A 190 -15.54 17.17 17.48
C ALA A 190 -15.58 18.02 16.19
N PRO A 191 -14.79 17.67 15.16
CA PRO A 191 -14.88 18.29 13.84
C PRO A 191 -16.27 18.14 13.21
N LYS A 192 -16.66 19.13 12.40
CA LYS A 192 -17.97 19.17 11.71
C LYS A 192 -18.22 17.99 10.75
N CYS A 193 -17.16 17.26 10.39
CA CYS A 193 -17.27 16.10 9.51
C CYS A 193 -17.90 14.87 10.20
N TYR A 194 -18.18 14.91 11.50
CA TYR A 194 -18.78 13.79 12.23
C TYR A 194 -20.25 14.05 12.56
N SER A 195 -21.06 13.01 12.35
CA SER A 195 -22.39 12.90 12.95
C SER A 195 -22.25 12.29 14.35
N LEU A 196 -22.78 12.98 15.36
CA LEU A 196 -22.71 12.56 16.76
C LEU A 196 -24.11 12.27 17.31
N ASN A 197 -24.21 11.26 18.16
CA ASN A 197 -25.44 10.94 18.89
C ASN A 197 -25.15 10.35 20.27
N GLY A 198 -26.16 10.35 21.15
CA GLY A 198 -26.13 9.68 22.44
C GLY A 198 -25.54 10.49 23.61
N LYS A 199 -25.52 9.86 24.80
CA LYS A 199 -24.87 10.34 26.03
C LYS A 199 -24.20 9.13 26.72
N PRO A 200 -22.85 9.01 26.71
CA PRO A 200 -21.87 9.95 26.15
C PRO A 200 -21.97 10.08 24.62
N LEU A 201 -21.46 11.20 24.08
CA LEU A 201 -21.43 11.46 22.64
C LEU A 201 -20.59 10.37 21.95
N GLN A 202 -21.14 9.77 20.90
CA GLN A 202 -20.48 8.80 20.05
C GLN A 202 -20.58 9.23 18.58
N ILE A 203 -19.55 8.91 17.80
CA ILE A 203 -19.58 9.09 16.36
C ILE A 203 -20.40 7.96 15.76
N THR A 204 -21.51 8.30 15.09
CA THR A 204 -22.37 7.33 14.40
C THR A 204 -22.09 7.25 12.91
N GLY A 205 -21.28 8.16 12.38
CA GLY A 205 -20.98 8.24 10.96
C GLY A 205 -20.35 9.56 10.57
N TRP A 206 -20.14 9.71 9.27
CA TRP A 206 -19.83 10.98 8.65
C TRP A 206 -21.06 11.91 8.69
N ALA A 207 -20.82 13.21 8.81
CA ALA A 207 -21.84 14.24 8.62
C ALA A 207 -22.19 14.42 7.14
N GLU A 208 -23.31 15.07 6.87
CA GLU A 208 -23.79 15.31 5.51
C GLU A 208 -22.72 15.98 4.64
N GLY A 209 -22.48 15.40 3.46
CA GLY A 209 -21.48 15.85 2.50
C GLY A 209 -20.08 15.28 2.75
N TYR A 210 -19.81 14.75 3.95
CA TYR A 210 -18.56 14.11 4.32
C TYR A 210 -18.61 12.59 4.16
N GLU A 211 -19.70 11.99 3.70
CA GLU A 211 -19.78 10.54 3.45
C GLU A 211 -18.82 10.11 2.33
N ASP A 212 -18.69 8.80 2.14
CA ASP A 212 -17.84 8.31 1.08
C ASP A 212 -18.37 8.81 -0.26
N ASP A 213 -17.46 9.38 -1.05
CA ASP A 213 -17.80 9.98 -2.34
C ASP A 213 -18.66 11.26 -2.23
N GLY A 214 -18.85 11.77 -1.01
CA GLY A 214 -19.45 13.07 -0.75
C GLY A 214 -18.52 14.23 -1.15
N PRO A 215 -19.08 15.42 -1.44
CA PRO A 215 -18.32 16.57 -1.93
C PRO A 215 -17.27 17.10 -0.95
N LEU A 216 -17.37 16.76 0.34
CA LEU A 216 -16.46 17.19 1.40
C LEU A 216 -15.58 16.04 1.93
N VAL A 217 -15.49 14.92 1.20
CA VAL A 217 -14.68 13.74 1.60
C VAL A 217 -13.20 14.07 1.82
N SER A 218 -12.64 15.02 1.07
CA SER A 218 -11.25 15.49 1.21
C SER A 218 -11.02 16.38 2.44
N GLU A 219 -12.09 16.95 2.99
CA GLU A 219 -12.07 17.87 4.13
C GLU A 219 -12.31 17.14 5.47
N ARG A 220 -12.30 15.80 5.47
CA ARG A 220 -12.44 14.99 6.68
C ARG A 220 -11.24 15.18 7.60
N VAL A 221 -11.52 15.36 8.89
CA VAL A 221 -10.52 15.41 9.95
C VAL A 221 -10.60 14.13 10.78
N TYR A 222 -9.47 13.46 10.96
CA TYR A 222 -9.40 12.17 11.65
C TYR A 222 -8.89 12.33 13.08
N ALA A 223 -9.44 11.56 14.02
CA ALA A 223 -8.87 11.46 15.36
C ALA A 223 -7.55 10.67 15.28
N VAL A 224 -6.47 11.27 15.76
CA VAL A 224 -5.14 10.69 15.70
C VAL A 224 -4.41 10.93 17.01
N MET A 225 -3.49 10.03 17.34
CA MET A 225 -2.50 10.23 18.40
C MET A 225 -1.10 10.24 17.79
N TYR A 226 -0.14 10.87 18.46
CA TYR A 226 1.24 10.91 18.01
C TYR A 226 2.17 10.89 19.22
N PHE A 227 3.41 10.44 19.00
CA PHE A 227 4.45 10.44 20.03
C PHE A 227 5.18 11.78 20.02
N ASP A 228 5.18 12.50 21.13
CA ASP A 228 5.72 13.86 21.24
C ASP A 228 6.98 13.97 22.11
N GLN A 229 7.34 12.92 22.85
CA GLN A 229 8.55 12.86 23.67
C GLN A 229 9.72 12.19 22.94
N LYS A 230 10.92 12.71 23.18
CA LYS A 230 12.16 11.96 22.96
C LYS A 230 12.33 11.01 24.13
N GLN A 231 12.42 9.71 23.86
CA GLN A 231 13.03 8.77 24.80
C GLN A 231 14.51 9.11 24.99
#